data_AF-A0A651EBZ6-F1
#
_entry.id   AF-A0A651EBZ6-F1
#
_cell.length_a   1.000
_cell.length_b   1.000
_cell.length_c   1.000
_cell.angle_alpha   90.00
_cell.angle_beta   90.00
_cell.angle_gamma   90.00
#
_symmetry.space_group_name_H-M   'P 1'
#
loop_
_entity.id
_entity.type
_entity.pdbx_description
1 polymer ?
#
loop_
_entity_poly.entity_id
_entity_poly.type
_entity_poly.pdbx_seq_one_letter_code
_entity_poly.pdbx_strand_id
1 'polypeptide(L)' 'MTAKWLLFSIGGLILIGAGVSITGEAIILKQGAESVGDWFWMGTLGLIVLNSGVSVFGQGVVTRVRMLTDRS' A
#
# COMPACT_ATOMS: atom_id res chain seq x y z
N MET A 1 15.98 -10.13 -16.47
CA MET A 1 14.60 -10.30 -15.94
C MET A 1 14.50 -10.24 -14.41
N THR A 2 15.59 -10.04 -13.67
CA THR A 2 15.65 -10.19 -12.20
C THR A 2 15.13 -9.00 -11.39
N ALA A 3 14.98 -7.81 -11.98
CA ALA A 3 14.60 -6.60 -11.24
C ALA A 3 13.09 -6.34 -11.14
N LYS A 4 12.26 -6.95 -12.01
CA LYS A 4 10.82 -6.66 -12.06
C LYS A 4 10.10 -6.99 -10.75
N TRP A 5 10.38 -8.16 -10.16
CA TRP A 5 9.76 -8.55 -8.89
C TRP A 5 10.18 -7.64 -7.73
N LEU A 6 11.45 -7.22 -7.68
CA LEU A 6 11.95 -6.27 -6.69
C LEU A 6 11.26 -4.92 -6.81
N LEU A 7 11.07 -4.42 -8.04
CA LEU A 7 10.40 -3.14 -8.25
C LEU A 7 8.94 -3.17 -7.77
N PHE A 8 8.21 -4.25 -8.05
CA PHE A 8 6.83 -4.41 -7.57
C PHE A 8 6.77 -4.59 -6.05
N SER A 9 7.67 -5.37 -5.45
CA SER A 9 7.72 -5.56 -4.00
C SER A 9 8.12 -4.28 -3.26
N ILE A 10 9.16 -3.57 -3.72
CA ILE A 10 9.60 -2.31 -3.08
C ILE A 10 8.55 -1.23 -3.29
N GLY A 11 8.02 -1.06 -4.50
CA GLY A 11 6.97 -0.09 -4.81
C GLY A 11 5.68 -0.35 -4.02
N GLY A 12 5.27 -1.61 -3.91
CA GLY A 12 4.14 -2.02 -3.09
C GLY A 12 4.34 -1.70 -1.61
N LEU A 13 5.54 -1.95 -1.07
CA LEU A 13 5.86 -1.65 0.32
C LEU A 13 5.86 -0.13 0.62
N ILE A 14 6.36 0.68 -0.31
CA ILE A 14 6.31 2.15 -0.21
C ILE A 14 4.85 2.63 -0.22
N LEU A 15 4.01 2.11 -1.12
CA LEU A 15 2.58 2.43 -1.18
C LEU A 15 1.84 2.04 0.10
N ILE A 16 2.16 0.86 0.68
CA ILE A 16 1.60 0.45 1.97
C ILE A 16 1.98 1.46 3.06
N GLY A 17 3.27 1.82 3.16
CA GLY A 17 3.75 2.82 4.12
C GLY A 17 3.04 4.16 3.96
N ALA A 18 2.92 4.66 2.72
CA ALA A 18 2.19 5.89 2.42
C ALA A 18 0.70 5.80 2.82
N GLY A 19 0.03 4.70 2.51
CA GLY A 19 -1.37 4.47 2.90
C GLY A 19 -1.56 4.43 4.41
N VAL A 20 -0.63 3.82 5.16
CA VAL A 20 -0.64 3.83 6.63
C VAL A 20 -0.46 5.25 7.16
N SER A 21 0.48 6.04 6.62
CA SER A 21 0.70 7.42 7.04
C SER A 21 -0.53 8.30 6.84
N ILE A 22 -1.16 8.24 5.65
CA ILE A 22 -2.38 9.00 5.33
C ILE A 22 -3.53 8.59 6.27
N THR A 23 -3.68 7.29 6.50
CA THR A 23 -4.71 6.78 7.43
C THR A 23 -4.44 7.21 8.86
N GLY A 24 -3.18 7.23 9.30
CA GLY A 24 -2.76 7.70 10.63
C GLY A 24 -3.06 9.18 10.84
N GLU A 25 -2.78 10.02 9.85
CA GLU A 25 -3.10 11.45 9.87
C GLU A 25 -4.61 11.68 9.97
N ALA A 26 -5.42 10.92 9.21
CA ALA A 26 -6.87 10.95 9.32
C ALA A 26 -7.39 10.55 10.71
N ILE A 27 -6.73 9.59 11.39
CA ILE A 27 -7.08 9.19 12.77
C ILE A 27 -6.78 10.32 13.75
N ILE A 28 -5.65 11.01 13.59
CA ILE A 28 -5.28 12.15 14.45
C ILE A 28 -6.28 13.30 14.25
N LEU A 29 -6.65 13.62 13.02
CA LEU A 29 -7.68 14.63 12.70
C LEU A 29 -9.03 14.29 13.33
N LYS A 30 -9.42 13.00 13.29
CA LYS A 30 -10.63 12.50 13.97
C LYS A 30 -10.59 12.70 15.49
N GLN A 31 -9.41 12.59 16.11
CA GLN A 31 -9.24 12.80 17.55
C GLN A 31 -9.23 14.28 17.95
N GLY A 32 -8.80 15.17 17.05
CA GLY A 32 -8.68 16.62 17.27
C GLY A 32 -10.00 17.42 17.15
N ALA A 33 -11.12 16.77 16.85
CA ALA A 33 -12.43 17.41 16.61
C ALA A 33 -12.50 18.39 15.43
N GLU A 34 -11.54 18.31 14.49
CA GLU A 34 -11.65 19.00 13.19
C GLU A 34 -12.66 18.29 12.28
N SER A 35 -13.30 19.09 11.42
CA SER A 35 -14.40 18.76 10.48
C SER A 35 -14.63 17.27 10.23
N VAL A 36 -15.80 16.77 10.65
CA VAL A 36 -16.17 15.35 10.58
C VAL A 36 -16.14 14.77 9.14
N GLY A 37 -16.27 15.64 8.13
CA GLY A 37 -16.23 15.25 6.72
C GLY A 37 -14.83 14.97 6.18
N ASP A 38 -13.81 15.73 6.60
CA ASP A 38 -12.49 15.69 5.95
C ASP A 38 -11.67 14.48 6.38
N TRP A 39 -11.72 14.10 7.66
CA TRP A 39 -11.02 12.91 8.15
C TRP A 39 -11.55 11.62 7.54
N PHE A 40 -12.85 11.56 7.21
CA PHE A 40 -13.46 10.37 6.64
C PHE A 40 -12.98 10.15 5.20
N TRP A 41 -12.98 11.19 4.37
CA TRP A 41 -12.48 11.11 3.00
C TRP A 41 -10.97 10.87 2.94
N MET A 42 -10.20 11.57 3.79
CA MET A 42 -8.74 11.37 3.91
C MET A 42 -8.41 9.93 4.35
N GLY A 43 -9.13 9.41 5.35
CA GLY A 43 -8.97 8.03 5.81
C GLY A 43 -9.37 7.01 4.74
N THR A 44 -10.46 7.25 4.01
CA THR A 44 -10.90 6.38 2.90
C THR A 44 -9.86 6.35 1.79
N LEU A 45 -9.29 7.50 1.43
CA LEU A 45 -8.21 7.60 0.45
C LEU A 45 -6.97 6.86 0.94
N GLY A 46 -6.61 6.98 2.22
CA GLY A 46 -5.54 6.21 2.85
C GLY A 46 -5.73 4.70 2.74
N LEU A 47 -6.95 4.21 2.98
CA LEU A 47 -7.30 2.79 2.83
C LEU A 47 -7.25 2.29 1.39
N ILE A 48 -7.63 3.13 0.41
CA ILE A 48 -7.52 2.82 -1.01
C ILE A 48 -6.04 2.69 -1.40
N VAL A 49 -5.19 3.64 -0.99
CA VAL A 49 -3.75 3.61 -1.25
C VAL A 49 -3.10 2.38 -0.60
N LEU A 50 -3.48 2.07 0.65
CA LEU A 50 -2.99 0.91 1.38
C LEU A 50 -3.33 -0.41 0.66
N ASN A 51 -4.60 -0.60 0.30
CA ASN A 51 -5.04 -1.81 -0.42
C ASN A 51 -4.40 -1.93 -1.81
N SER A 52 -4.23 -0.81 -2.50
CA SER A 52 -3.51 -0.77 -3.78
C SER A 52 -2.05 -1.20 -3.61
N GLY A 53 -1.38 -0.72 -2.55
CA GLY A 53 -0.02 -1.13 -2.19
C GLY A 53 0.10 -2.63 -1.91
N VAL A 54 -0.84 -3.21 -1.15
CA VAL A 54 -0.90 -4.65 -0.89
C VAL A 54 -1.05 -5.46 -2.18
N SER A 55 -1.91 -5.02 -3.10
CA SER A 55 -2.11 -5.67 -4.40
C SER A 55 -0.83 -5.66 -5.25
N VAL A 56 -0.16 -4.50 -5.35
CA VAL A 56 1.11 -4.34 -6.09
C VAL A 56 2.22 -5.19 -5.46
N PHE A 57 2.32 -5.19 -4.13
CA PHE A 57 3.26 -6.03 -3.41
C PHE A 57 3.04 -7.52 -3.69
N GLY A 58 1.77 -7.96 -3.65
CA GLY A 58 1.35 -9.33 -3.94
C GLY A 58 1.75 -9.77 -5.35
N GLN A 59 1.58 -8.90 -6.37
CA GLN A 59 2.04 -9.20 -7.73
C GLN A 59 3.57 -9.36 -7.80
N GLY A 60 4.32 -8.59 -7.02
CA GLY A 60 5.77 -8.76 -6.89
C GLY A 60 6.15 -10.14 -6.36
N VAL A 61 5.46 -10.60 -5.31
CA VAL A 61 5.67 -11.94 -4.73
C VAL A 61 5.30 -13.05 -5.73
N VAL A 62 4.13 -12.97 -6.38
CA VAL A 62 3.70 -13.96 -7.38
C VAL A 62 4.70 -14.03 -8.54
N THR A 63 5.17 -12.88 -9.02
CA THR A 63 6.20 -12.81 -10.07
C THR A 63 7.48 -13.51 -9.62
N ARG A 64 7.91 -13.30 -8.36
CA ARG A 64 9.09 -13.95 -7.79
C ARG A 64 8.92 -15.46 -7.68
N VAL A 65 7.77 -15.93 -7.20
CA VAL A 65 7.48 -17.37 -7.06
C VAL A 65 7.45 -18.05 -8.42
N ARG A 66 6.76 -17.46 -9.41
CA ARG A 66 6.71 -18.02 -10.77
C ARG A 66 8.11 -18.15 -11.39
N MET A 67 8.97 -17.14 -11.19
CA MET A 67 10.37 -17.22 -11.63
C MET A 67 11.20 -18.30 -10.93
N LEU A 68 10.83 -18.71 -9.72
CA LEU A 68 11.48 -19.81 -9.00
C LEU A 68 11.01 -21.17 -9.52
N THR A 69 9.70 -21.31 -9.76
CA THR A 69 9.10 -22.55 -10.29
C THR A 69 9.56 -22.86 -11.72
N ASP A 70 9.70 -21.86 -12.59
CA ASP A 70 10.18 -22.06 -13.97
C ASP A 70 11.65 -22.53 -14.05
N ARG A 71 12.37 -22.63 -12.92
CA ARG A 71 13.77 -23.08 -12.84
C ARG A 71 13.97 -24.49 -12.29
N SER A 72 12.90 -25.19 -11.89
CA SER A 72 12.92 -26.60 -11.45
C SER A 72 12.49 -27.54 -12.56
#